data_AF-A0A1H4QDW6-F1
#
_entry.id   AF-A0A1H4QDW6-F1
#
_cell.length_a   1.000
_cell.length_b   1.000
_cell.length_c   1.000
_cell.angle_alpha   90.00
_cell.angle_beta   90.00
_cell.angle_gamma   90.00
#
_symmetry.space_group_name_H-M   'P 1'
#
loop_
_entity.id
_entity.type
_entity.pdbx_description
1 polymer ?
#
loop_
_entity_poly.entity_id
_entity_poly.type
_entity_poly.pdbx_seq_one_letter_code
_entity_poly.pdbx_strand_id
1 'polypeptide(L)'
;MGMKMLNKAFYIKIFILIFIHFFCYSANTYADDNVKTTNLARGEELSLLIGSNLTVTNNTYKKNEVQKLNLDDNEIVPFIEQSVTYVPLRNIAESFGASIKWDDKKQLIELTKELKTIQLKLNSDEMRVQDKLITMPGRTKMIHNLMFIPIRSLAEALGYNVQFDQSGLISIRNSEKALTTEDIQRRLHLLKYGLPYLVYQNDKFLDGFLTIEDAIMYAHLWDHTYVKHYGEVVSDSSHPFKVYKSTHFLADFITSADAIAYAKQYSNSSVFLREYSNLVWSSNSILANSIRLDVPLILQKPELYNGCEVTSLTMLLNYAGIDVDKESLANQIAKDPTPYQKVEGTIYWGDPNTGFVGDIYGGGVGGYGVYHGPVFDLEEKYLPNSAVDLTGAEFDDILFMLNEGSPVWVITNTGYEPLPEDSFQIMQTPNGPVSITFKEHSVLITGYDDTYVYINDPLNLQTKVPKDMFKMAWEQMGKQAITYINKE
;
A
#
# COMPACT_ATOMS: atom_id res chain seq x y z
N MET A 1 -12.13 8.83 48.85
CA MET A 1 -13.05 9.17 47.74
C MET A 1 -12.79 8.16 46.64
N GLY A 2 -13.70 7.20 46.49
CA GLY A 2 -13.44 5.93 45.83
C GLY A 2 -13.53 5.95 44.30
N MET A 3 -12.61 5.22 43.69
CA MET A 3 -12.83 4.12 42.74
C MET A 3 -14.19 4.07 42.00
N LYS A 4 -14.15 4.13 40.67
CA LYS A 4 -15.04 3.36 39.79
C LYS A 4 -14.31 2.96 38.51
N MET A 5 -14.06 1.65 38.40
CA MET A 5 -13.87 0.93 37.15
C MET A 5 -15.17 0.91 36.34
N LEU A 6 -15.07 0.88 35.01
CA LEU A 6 -15.94 0.13 34.09
C LEU A 6 -15.23 0.07 32.73
N ASN A 7 -14.51 -1.01 32.41
CA ASN A 7 -14.91 -2.32 31.86
C ASN A 7 -15.02 -2.35 30.32
N LYS A 8 -14.06 -3.10 29.77
CA LYS A 8 -13.93 -3.84 28.49
C LYS A 8 -15.17 -4.03 27.59
N ALA A 9 -14.80 -4.13 26.30
CA ALA A 9 -15.32 -5.01 25.25
C ALA A 9 -16.23 -4.36 24.20
N PHE A 10 -15.66 -4.12 23.01
CA PHE A 10 -16.34 -4.46 21.76
C PHE A 10 -15.34 -5.09 20.80
N TYR A 11 -15.63 -6.32 20.42
CA TYR A 11 -14.87 -7.17 19.50
C TYR A 11 -15.01 -6.64 18.07
N ILE A 12 -13.89 -6.43 17.38
CA ILE A 12 -13.85 -6.36 15.92
C ILE A 12 -13.59 -7.78 15.42
N LYS A 13 -14.63 -8.40 14.83
CA LYS A 13 -14.48 -9.59 14.00
C LYS A 13 -14.08 -9.13 12.60
N ILE A 14 -12.82 -9.28 12.22
CA ILE A 14 -12.39 -9.26 10.82
C ILE A 14 -12.39 -10.71 10.33
N PHE A 15 -13.23 -10.98 9.35
CA PHE A 15 -13.20 -12.20 8.55
C PHE A 15 -11.94 -12.14 7.66
N ILE A 16 -10.99 -13.04 7.88
CA ILE A 16 -9.91 -13.32 6.93
C ILE A 16 -10.45 -14.36 5.96
N LEU A 17 -10.74 -13.96 4.72
CA LEU A 17 -10.86 -14.87 3.60
C LEU A 17 -9.53 -14.90 2.88
N ILE A 18 -8.83 -16.02 3.01
CA ILE A 18 -7.57 -16.33 2.34
C ILE A 18 -7.90 -16.66 0.88
N PHE A 19 -7.41 -15.85 -0.06
CA PHE A 19 -7.18 -16.29 -1.44
C PHE A 19 -5.67 -16.38 -1.67
N ILE A 20 -5.19 -17.61 -1.78
CA ILE A 20 -3.85 -17.96 -2.24
C ILE A 20 -3.83 -17.68 -3.75
N HIS A 21 -3.07 -16.70 -4.20
CA HIS A 21 -2.52 -16.71 -5.56
C HIS A 21 -1.01 -16.52 -5.48
N PHE A 22 -0.32 -17.61 -5.84
CA PHE A 22 1.11 -17.69 -6.03
C PHE A 22 1.47 -16.91 -7.28
N PHE A 23 2.18 -15.79 -7.15
CA PHE A 23 3.04 -15.29 -8.21
C PHE A 23 4.38 -14.91 -7.59
N CYS A 24 5.37 -15.76 -7.88
CA CYS A 24 6.77 -15.46 -7.65
C CYS A 24 7.16 -14.29 -8.56
N TYR A 25 7.13 -13.07 -8.03
CA TYR A 25 7.98 -12.02 -8.54
C TYR A 25 9.28 -12.06 -7.75
N SER A 26 10.39 -12.36 -8.43
CA SER A 26 11.73 -12.27 -7.86
C SER A 26 12.05 -10.80 -7.61
N ALA A 27 11.69 -10.30 -6.43
CA ALA A 27 12.24 -9.07 -5.91
C ALA A 27 13.72 -9.35 -5.60
N ASN A 28 14.63 -8.71 -6.33
CA ASN A 28 16.04 -8.66 -5.96
C ASN A 28 16.16 -7.90 -4.65
N THR A 29 16.03 -8.61 -3.54
CA THR A 29 16.35 -8.11 -2.21
C THR A 29 17.84 -8.26 -2.00
N TYR A 30 18.58 -7.14 -2.02
CA TYR A 30 20.02 -7.05 -1.72
C TYR A 30 20.43 -7.74 -0.40
N ALA A 31 19.47 -7.99 0.50
CA ALA A 31 19.65 -8.74 1.73
C ALA A 31 19.76 -10.26 1.50
N ASP A 32 18.98 -10.86 0.59
CA ASP A 32 18.88 -12.33 0.49
C ASP A 32 20.15 -12.96 -0.08
N ASP A 33 20.81 -12.30 -1.05
CA ASP A 33 22.07 -12.76 -1.63
C ASP A 33 23.24 -12.79 -0.62
N ASN A 34 23.18 -11.97 0.44
CA ASN A 34 24.23 -11.83 1.46
C ASN A 34 23.91 -12.58 2.77
N VAL A 35 22.71 -13.17 2.88
CA VAL A 35 22.28 -13.98 4.02
C VAL A 35 22.67 -15.44 3.79
N LYS A 36 23.54 -16.00 4.63
CA LYS A 36 23.86 -17.43 4.56
C LYS A 36 22.82 -18.27 5.29
N THR A 37 22.18 -19.18 4.55
CA THR A 37 21.18 -20.16 5.03
C THR A 37 21.82 -21.45 5.57
N THR A 38 22.88 -21.32 6.37
CA THR A 38 23.54 -22.45 7.04
C THR A 38 23.40 -22.31 8.55
N ASN A 39 23.52 -23.42 9.29
CA ASN A 39 23.66 -23.37 10.76
C ASN A 39 24.71 -22.33 11.16
N LEU A 40 24.45 -21.62 12.26
CA LEU A 40 25.31 -20.55 12.78
C LEU A 40 26.78 -20.99 12.78
N ALA A 41 27.59 -20.31 11.97
CA ALA A 41 29.00 -20.67 11.84
C ALA A 41 29.71 -20.43 13.17
N ARG A 42 30.57 -21.36 13.58
CA ARG A 42 31.38 -21.18 14.78
C ARG A 42 32.20 -19.90 14.67
N GLY A 43 32.09 -19.05 15.69
CA GLY A 43 32.77 -17.75 15.74
C GLY A 43 33.42 -17.52 17.09
N GLU A 44 34.50 -16.74 17.09
CA GLU A 44 35.11 -16.22 18.33
C GLU A 44 34.34 -15.00 18.86
N GLU A 45 33.49 -14.42 18.02
CA GLU A 45 32.68 -13.24 18.29
C GLU A 45 31.31 -13.37 17.62
N LEU A 46 30.26 -12.92 18.31
CA LEU A 46 28.89 -12.87 17.82
C LEU A 46 28.30 -11.49 18.10
N SER A 47 27.66 -10.89 17.11
CA SER A 47 26.92 -9.63 17.22
C SER A 47 25.44 -9.87 16.92
N LEU A 48 24.59 -9.34 17.78
CA LEU A 48 23.14 -9.42 17.69
C LEU A 48 22.54 -8.02 17.81
N LEU A 49 21.33 -7.84 17.32
CA LEU A 49 20.56 -6.61 17.51
C LEU A 49 19.20 -6.96 18.10
N ILE A 50 18.74 -6.19 19.09
CA ILE A 50 17.39 -6.34 19.65
C ILE A 50 16.35 -6.28 18.52
N GLY A 51 15.47 -7.28 18.46
CA GLY A 51 14.43 -7.42 17.43
C GLY A 51 14.89 -7.96 16.09
N SER A 52 16.18 -8.18 15.88
CA SER A 52 16.70 -8.67 14.61
C SER A 52 16.82 -10.19 14.62
N ASN A 53 16.34 -10.84 13.56
CA ASN A 53 16.57 -12.27 13.31
C ASN A 53 17.92 -12.55 12.66
N LEU A 54 18.76 -11.52 12.45
CA LEU A 54 20.09 -11.66 11.87
C LEU A 54 21.16 -11.61 12.95
N THR A 55 22.30 -12.20 12.61
CA THR A 55 23.51 -12.13 13.41
C THR A 55 24.74 -12.01 12.52
N VAL A 56 25.80 -11.45 13.10
CA VAL A 56 27.10 -11.27 12.46
C VAL A 56 28.16 -11.94 13.32
N THR A 57 28.95 -12.82 12.71
CA THR A 57 30.15 -13.39 13.35
C THR A 57 31.40 -12.65 12.87
N ASN A 58 32.55 -12.89 13.50
CA ASN A 58 33.83 -12.37 13.00
C ASN A 58 34.09 -12.72 11.52
N ASN A 59 33.68 -13.91 11.08
CA ASN A 59 33.88 -14.40 9.73
C ASN A 59 32.95 -13.74 8.72
N THR A 60 31.66 -13.62 9.06
CA THR A 60 30.70 -12.97 8.14
C THR A 60 30.91 -11.47 8.10
N TYR A 61 31.31 -10.85 9.21
CA TYR A 61 31.71 -9.44 9.24
C TYR A 61 32.82 -9.11 8.23
N LYS A 62 33.86 -9.94 8.15
CA LYS A 62 34.96 -9.77 7.17
C LYS A 62 34.50 -9.90 5.72
N LYS A 63 33.45 -10.67 5.48
CA LYS A 63 32.87 -10.90 4.14
C LYS A 63 31.70 -9.97 3.80
N ASN A 64 31.31 -9.10 4.73
CA ASN A 64 30.11 -8.27 4.61
C ASN A 64 28.81 -9.09 4.48
N GLU A 65 28.77 -10.24 5.16
CA GLU A 65 27.66 -11.20 5.16
C GLU A 65 26.97 -11.21 6.54
N VAL A 66 25.74 -11.75 6.56
CA VAL A 66 24.94 -12.00 7.77
C VAL A 66 24.48 -13.46 7.80
N GLN A 67 24.04 -13.92 8.97
CA GLN A 67 23.42 -15.23 9.16
C GLN A 67 22.08 -15.07 9.85
N LYS A 68 21.11 -15.94 9.55
CA LYS A 68 19.90 -16.00 10.35
C LYS A 68 20.18 -16.62 11.71
N LEU A 69 19.64 -16.01 12.76
CA LEU A 69 19.63 -16.54 14.11
C LEU A 69 18.80 -17.83 14.14
N ASN A 70 17.65 -17.83 13.48
CA ASN A 70 16.82 -19.01 13.24
C ASN A 70 16.38 -19.06 11.76
N LEU A 71 16.49 -20.23 11.13
CA LEU A 71 16.18 -20.42 9.71
C LEU A 71 14.68 -20.57 9.46
N ASP A 72 13.95 -21.14 10.42
CA ASP A 72 12.57 -21.58 10.27
C ASP A 72 11.56 -20.49 10.66
N ASP A 73 11.95 -19.57 11.55
CA ASP A 73 11.06 -18.54 12.09
C ASP A 73 11.80 -17.22 12.33
N ASN A 74 11.35 -16.17 11.63
CA ASN A 74 11.93 -14.82 11.68
C ASN A 74 11.51 -14.03 12.94
N GLU A 75 10.58 -14.54 13.75
CA GLU A 75 10.17 -13.92 15.02
C GLU A 75 11.08 -14.32 16.19
N ILE A 76 11.97 -15.29 16.00
CA ILE A 76 12.94 -15.70 17.01
C ILE A 76 14.09 -14.68 17.03
N VAL A 77 13.94 -13.69 17.89
CA VAL A 77 14.83 -12.53 17.98
C VAL A 77 15.26 -12.23 19.42
N PRO A 78 16.41 -11.56 19.64
CA PRO A 78 16.77 -11.05 20.96
C PRO A 78 15.79 -9.97 21.42
N PHE A 79 15.41 -9.97 22.69
CA PHE A 79 14.50 -8.96 23.24
C PHE A 79 14.91 -8.52 24.64
N ILE A 80 14.38 -7.39 25.10
CA ILE A 80 14.56 -6.89 26.45
C ILE A 80 13.25 -6.99 27.20
N GLU A 81 13.29 -7.55 28.41
CA GLU A 81 12.17 -7.59 29.32
C GLU A 81 12.67 -7.32 30.73
N GLN A 82 12.05 -6.34 31.42
CA GLN A 82 12.44 -5.95 32.79
C GLN A 82 13.95 -5.66 32.92
N SER A 83 14.53 -4.96 31.94
CA SER A 83 15.97 -4.64 31.85
C SER A 83 16.90 -5.85 31.70
N VAL A 84 16.37 -7.03 31.37
CA VAL A 84 17.13 -8.24 31.09
C VAL A 84 17.02 -8.56 29.60
N THR A 85 18.17 -8.77 28.95
CA THR A 85 18.22 -9.17 27.54
C THR A 85 18.16 -10.68 27.41
N TYR A 86 17.17 -11.17 26.68
CA TYR A 86 16.95 -12.58 26.42
C TYR A 86 17.37 -12.95 24.99
N VAL A 87 17.89 -14.17 24.85
CA VAL A 87 18.30 -14.76 23.57
C VAL A 87 17.89 -16.23 23.50
N PRO A 88 17.69 -16.80 22.30
CA PRO A 88 17.42 -18.22 22.15
C PRO A 88 18.67 -19.04 22.51
N LEU A 89 18.58 -19.80 23.60
CA LEU A 89 19.69 -20.52 24.22
C LEU A 89 20.46 -21.38 23.21
N ARG A 90 19.72 -22.16 22.41
CA ARG A 90 20.30 -23.14 21.49
C ARG A 90 21.18 -22.48 20.44
N ASN A 91 20.61 -21.50 19.75
CA ASN A 91 21.25 -20.80 18.63
C ASN A 91 22.54 -20.12 19.10
N ILE A 92 22.51 -19.46 20.27
CA ILE A 92 23.69 -18.81 20.81
C ILE A 92 24.73 -19.82 21.30
N ALA A 93 24.34 -20.85 22.06
CA ALA A 93 25.29 -21.80 22.63
C ALA A 93 25.99 -22.65 21.54
N GLU A 94 25.26 -23.10 20.51
CA GLU A 94 25.81 -23.86 19.39
C GLU A 94 26.78 -23.01 18.54
N SER A 95 26.52 -21.70 18.39
CA SER A 95 27.43 -20.78 17.69
C SER A 95 28.81 -20.66 18.36
N PHE A 96 28.88 -20.89 19.67
CA PHE A 96 30.12 -20.95 20.45
C PHE A 96 30.66 -22.38 20.63
N GLY A 97 30.13 -23.34 19.89
CA GLY A 97 30.59 -24.73 19.86
C GLY A 97 30.13 -25.59 21.04
N ALA A 98 29.16 -25.14 21.84
CA ALA A 98 28.56 -25.99 22.85
C ALA A 98 27.61 -27.02 22.21
N SER A 99 27.60 -28.23 22.75
CA SER A 99 26.59 -29.25 22.47
C SER A 99 25.47 -29.18 23.49
N ILE A 100 24.24 -29.53 23.09
CA ILE A 100 23.04 -29.37 23.91
C ILE A 100 22.32 -30.70 24.03
N LYS A 101 21.97 -31.07 25.25
CA LYS A 101 21.12 -32.23 25.57
C LYS A 101 19.93 -31.78 26.42
N TRP A 102 18.77 -32.36 26.13
CA TRP A 102 17.55 -32.17 26.92
C TRP A 102 17.26 -33.45 27.72
N ASP A 103 16.97 -33.29 29.00
CA ASP A 103 16.51 -34.35 29.89
C ASP A 103 15.03 -34.08 30.25
N ASP A 104 14.11 -34.74 29.54
CA ASP A 104 12.66 -34.62 29.73
C ASP A 104 12.24 -34.90 31.17
N LYS A 105 12.87 -35.87 31.85
CA LYS A 105 12.48 -36.28 33.20
C LYS A 105 12.81 -35.21 34.23
N LYS A 106 13.92 -34.49 34.00
CA LYS A 106 14.40 -33.44 34.90
C LYS A 106 13.98 -32.03 34.47
N GLN A 107 13.36 -31.89 33.29
CA GLN A 107 13.07 -30.60 32.66
C GLN A 107 14.32 -29.71 32.63
N LEU A 108 15.43 -30.31 32.21
CA LEU A 108 16.78 -29.77 32.33
C LEU A 108 17.47 -29.74 30.95
N ILE A 109 18.03 -28.60 30.58
CA ILE A 109 19.02 -28.50 29.49
C ILE A 109 20.42 -28.64 30.08
N GLU A 110 21.22 -29.51 29.46
CA GLU A 110 22.65 -29.62 29.72
C GLU A 110 23.44 -29.17 28.49
N LEU A 111 24.32 -28.19 28.69
CA LEU A 111 25.26 -27.70 27.69
C LEU A 111 26.66 -28.25 28.01
N THR A 112 27.36 -28.73 26.99
CA THR A 112 28.76 -29.16 27.13
C THR A 112 29.61 -28.42 26.11
N LYS A 113 30.60 -27.66 26.59
CA LYS A 113 31.65 -27.03 25.78
C LYS A 113 33.00 -27.45 26.35
N GLU A 114 33.79 -28.17 25.56
CA GLU A 114 35.07 -28.77 25.99
C GLU A 114 34.88 -29.63 27.27
N LEU A 115 35.42 -29.21 28.42
CA LEU A 115 35.29 -29.88 29.72
C LEU A 115 34.31 -29.16 30.67
N LYS A 116 33.65 -28.09 30.23
CA LYS A 116 32.67 -27.35 31.03
C LYS A 116 31.26 -27.87 30.78
N THR A 117 30.56 -28.16 31.87
CA THR A 117 29.14 -28.55 31.86
C THR A 117 28.31 -27.44 32.51
N ILE A 118 27.24 -27.03 31.83
CA ILE A 118 26.29 -26.04 32.31
C ILE A 118 24.90 -26.68 32.33
N GLN A 119 24.20 -26.60 33.44
CA GLN A 119 22.86 -27.17 33.62
C GLN A 119 21.86 -26.06 33.94
N LEU A 120 20.74 -26.08 33.23
CA LEU A 120 19.69 -25.07 33.27
C LEU A 120 18.33 -25.75 33.37
N LYS A 121 17.51 -25.32 34.33
CA LYS A 121 16.12 -25.75 34.42
C LYS A 121 15.21 -24.76 33.70
N LEU A 122 14.10 -25.27 33.18
CA LEU A 122 13.06 -24.42 32.64
C LEU A 122 12.35 -23.62 33.75
N ASN A 123 11.95 -22.37 33.47
CA ASN A 123 11.28 -21.45 34.39
C ASN A 123 12.05 -21.19 35.70
N SER A 124 13.37 -21.26 35.63
CA SER A 124 14.27 -21.06 36.77
C SER A 124 15.27 -19.95 36.49
N ASP A 125 15.61 -19.20 37.53
CA ASP A 125 16.72 -18.24 37.57
C ASP A 125 18.01 -18.90 38.09
N GLU A 126 18.03 -20.22 38.29
CA GLU A 126 19.21 -20.95 38.70
C GLU A 126 19.93 -21.60 37.51
N MET A 127 21.23 -21.35 37.44
CA MET A 127 22.14 -21.99 36.48
C MET A 127 23.28 -22.66 37.26
N ARG A 128 23.55 -23.93 36.97
CA ARG A 128 24.68 -24.64 37.56
C ARG A 128 25.81 -24.73 36.54
N VAL A 129 26.95 -24.13 36.85
CA VAL A 129 28.17 -24.19 36.04
C VAL A 129 29.16 -25.07 36.79
N GLN A 130 29.40 -26.27 36.27
CA GLN A 130 30.13 -27.34 36.97
C GLN A 130 29.50 -27.61 38.36
N ASP A 131 30.21 -27.31 39.45
CA ASP A 131 29.73 -27.49 40.82
C ASP A 131 29.20 -26.22 41.48
N LYS A 132 29.20 -25.09 40.75
CA LYS A 132 28.75 -23.80 41.27
C LYS A 132 27.34 -23.47 40.82
N LEU A 133 26.47 -23.15 41.78
CA LEU A 133 25.15 -22.58 41.50
C LEU A 133 25.27 -21.06 41.32
N ILE A 134 24.65 -20.53 40.28
CA ILE A 134 24.63 -19.11 39.91
C ILE A 134 23.16 -18.69 39.79
N THR A 135 22.79 -17.58 40.43
CA THR A 135 21.48 -16.94 40.25
C THR A 135 21.56 -15.94 39.09
N MET A 136 20.72 -16.12 38.10
CA MET A 136 20.58 -15.27 36.92
C MET A 136 19.67 -14.06 37.23
N PRO A 137 19.84 -12.94 36.51
CA PRO A 137 19.01 -11.75 36.70
C PRO A 137 17.55 -11.93 36.22
N GLY A 138 17.23 -13.07 35.60
CA GLY A 138 15.91 -13.41 35.11
C GLY A 138 15.77 -14.92 34.95
N ARG A 139 14.53 -15.40 34.94
CA ARG A 139 14.21 -16.82 34.76
C ARG A 139 14.31 -17.21 33.29
N THR A 140 14.71 -18.44 33.00
CA THR A 140 14.55 -19.01 31.66
C THR A 140 13.08 -19.02 31.24
N LYS A 141 12.83 -18.88 29.93
CA LYS A 141 11.47 -18.78 29.34
C LYS A 141 11.32 -19.74 28.16
N MET A 142 10.10 -20.22 27.90
CA MET A 142 9.77 -20.88 26.62
C MET A 142 9.02 -19.91 25.72
N ILE A 143 9.55 -19.65 24.52
CA ILE A 143 8.90 -18.86 23.47
C ILE A 143 9.10 -19.62 22.15
N HIS A 144 8.03 -19.81 21.37
CA HIS A 144 8.04 -20.61 20.13
C HIS A 144 8.76 -21.96 20.27
N ASN A 145 8.51 -22.66 21.38
CA ASN A 145 9.13 -23.94 21.71
C ASN A 145 10.68 -23.90 21.85
N LEU A 146 11.25 -22.71 22.02
CA LEU A 146 12.67 -22.50 22.32
C LEU A 146 12.85 -21.93 23.72
N MET A 147 13.91 -22.38 24.39
CA MET A 147 14.31 -21.81 25.67
C MET A 147 15.06 -20.49 25.44
N PHE A 148 14.59 -19.43 26.07
CA PHE A 148 15.25 -18.14 26.15
C PHE A 148 15.93 -17.97 27.51
N ILE A 149 17.11 -17.35 27.51
CA ILE A 149 17.95 -17.16 28.68
C ILE A 149 18.53 -15.74 28.72
N PRO A 150 18.78 -15.15 29.91
CA PRO A 150 19.57 -13.93 30.03
C PRO A 150 20.94 -14.07 29.35
N ILE A 151 21.21 -13.27 28.32
CA ILE A 151 22.40 -13.44 27.47
C ILE A 151 23.70 -13.35 28.24
N ARG A 152 23.78 -12.43 29.22
CA ARG A 152 24.99 -12.23 30.02
C ARG A 152 25.34 -13.49 30.81
N SER A 153 24.34 -14.12 31.44
CA SER A 153 24.54 -15.37 32.18
C SER A 153 25.04 -16.50 31.28
N LEU A 154 24.45 -16.67 30.09
CA LEU A 154 24.90 -17.67 29.13
C LEU A 154 26.34 -17.41 28.65
N ALA A 155 26.63 -16.18 28.23
CA ALA A 155 27.92 -15.81 27.67
C ALA A 155 29.05 -15.97 28.70
N GLU A 156 28.86 -15.48 29.92
CA GLU A 156 29.85 -15.60 31.00
C GLU A 156 30.10 -17.07 31.38
N ALA A 157 29.05 -17.90 31.44
CA ALA A 157 29.20 -19.34 31.70
C ALA A 157 30.01 -20.05 30.60
N LEU A 158 29.90 -19.59 29.35
CA LEU A 158 30.68 -20.09 28.20
C LEU A 158 32.08 -19.46 28.08
N GLY A 159 32.41 -18.50 28.96
CA GLY A 159 33.71 -17.82 29.02
C GLY A 159 33.84 -16.60 28.09
N TYR A 160 32.74 -15.91 27.78
CA TYR A 160 32.72 -14.72 26.95
C TYR A 160 32.20 -13.51 27.72
N ASN A 161 32.61 -12.32 27.26
CA ASN A 161 32.11 -11.04 27.76
C ASN A 161 30.97 -10.52 26.88
N VAL A 162 30.02 -9.80 27.47
CA VAL A 162 28.91 -9.15 26.76
C VAL A 162 29.00 -7.64 26.88
N GLN A 163 29.04 -6.97 25.73
CA GLN A 163 28.98 -5.51 25.62
C GLN A 163 27.64 -5.10 25.00
N PHE A 164 27.05 -4.04 25.55
CA PHE A 164 25.80 -3.45 25.07
C PHE A 164 26.08 -2.04 24.58
N ASP A 165 25.52 -1.69 23.43
CA ASP A 165 25.51 -0.33 22.90
C ASP A 165 24.12 0.30 23.05
N GLN A 166 24.05 1.64 23.05
CA GLN A 166 22.79 2.39 23.17
C GLN A 166 21.80 2.12 22.02
N SER A 167 22.30 1.71 20.85
CA SER A 167 21.50 1.29 19.69
C SER A 167 20.79 -0.07 19.87
N GLY A 168 21.06 -0.80 20.96
CA GLY A 168 20.59 -2.16 21.15
C GLY A 168 21.50 -3.23 20.53
N LEU A 169 22.66 -2.86 19.98
CA LEU A 169 23.68 -3.82 19.56
C LEU A 169 24.23 -4.57 20.78
N ILE A 170 24.26 -5.90 20.67
CA ILE A 170 24.84 -6.82 21.66
C ILE A 170 26.07 -7.47 21.02
N SER A 171 27.19 -7.41 21.71
CA SER A 171 28.46 -7.99 21.25
C SER A 171 28.97 -8.99 22.27
N ILE A 172 29.15 -10.24 21.85
CA ILE A 172 29.62 -11.36 22.69
C ILE A 172 30.99 -11.80 22.18
N ARG A 173 32.03 -11.61 23.00
CA ARG A 173 33.44 -11.77 22.55
C ARG A 173 34.37 -12.20 23.68
N ASN A 174 35.52 -12.76 23.32
CA ASN A 174 36.59 -13.11 24.27
C ASN A 174 37.57 -11.95 24.55
N SER A 175 37.25 -10.74 24.12
CA SER A 175 38.08 -9.54 24.28
C SER A 175 37.34 -8.45 25.04
N GLU A 176 38.00 -7.88 26.04
CA GLU A 176 37.48 -6.78 26.87
C GLU A 176 37.50 -5.42 26.16
N LYS A 177 38.29 -5.27 25.08
CA LYS A 177 38.40 -4.01 24.34
C LYS A 177 37.06 -3.61 23.72
N ALA A 178 36.54 -2.41 23.92
CA ALA A 178 35.30 -2.00 23.24
C ALA A 178 35.45 -2.01 21.71
N LEU A 179 34.35 -2.27 20.99
CA LEU A 179 34.28 -2.06 19.54
C LEU A 179 34.49 -0.57 19.21
N THR A 180 35.08 -0.28 18.06
CA THR A 180 35.16 1.11 17.58
C THR A 180 33.79 1.58 17.08
N THR A 181 33.60 2.89 16.98
CA THR A 181 32.36 3.47 16.45
C THR A 181 32.07 2.98 15.03
N GLU A 182 33.08 2.89 14.17
CA GLU A 182 32.93 2.40 12.79
C GLU A 182 32.49 0.93 12.76
N ASP A 183 33.06 0.11 13.64
CA ASP A 183 32.71 -1.31 13.79
C ASP A 183 31.26 -1.49 14.28
N ILE A 184 30.79 -0.62 15.18
CA ILE A 184 29.42 -0.59 15.67
C ILE A 184 28.47 -0.21 14.53
N GLN A 185 28.73 0.90 13.84
CA GLN A 185 27.87 1.39 12.77
C GLN A 185 27.75 0.38 11.62
N ARG A 186 28.84 -0.27 11.24
CA ARG A 186 28.82 -1.29 10.19
C ARG A 186 28.01 -2.52 10.61
N ARG A 187 28.13 -2.97 11.87
CA ARG A 187 27.33 -4.09 12.39
C ARG A 187 25.85 -3.74 12.47
N LEU A 188 25.52 -2.54 12.91
CA LEU A 188 24.15 -2.06 12.94
C LEU A 188 23.53 -2.05 11.55
N HIS A 189 24.22 -1.50 10.56
CA HIS A 189 23.73 -1.49 9.18
C HIS A 189 23.40 -2.91 8.69
N LEU A 190 24.27 -3.88 8.93
CA LEU A 190 24.04 -5.29 8.54
C LEU A 190 22.88 -5.93 9.29
N LEU A 191 22.76 -5.69 10.60
CA LEU A 191 21.75 -6.34 11.44
C LEU A 191 20.36 -5.73 11.31
N LYS A 192 20.25 -4.46 10.89
CA LYS A 192 18.97 -3.77 10.67
C LYS A 192 18.12 -4.40 9.56
N TYR A 193 18.73 -5.10 8.60
CA TYR A 193 18.00 -5.89 7.60
C TYR A 193 17.18 -7.06 8.20
N GLY A 194 17.46 -7.44 9.44
CA GLY A 194 16.74 -8.51 10.14
C GLY A 194 15.61 -8.02 11.02
N LEU A 195 15.36 -6.71 11.05
CA LEU A 195 14.27 -6.11 11.80
C LEU A 195 12.92 -6.34 11.07
N PRO A 196 11.80 -6.38 11.79
CA PRO A 196 10.50 -6.72 11.20
C PRO A 196 10.04 -5.69 10.16
N TYR A 197 10.30 -4.40 10.36
CA TYR A 197 9.85 -3.33 9.48
C TYR A 197 11.04 -2.67 8.78
N LEU A 198 11.10 -2.79 7.46
CA LEU A 198 12.20 -2.28 6.64
C LEU A 198 11.70 -1.15 5.74
N VAL A 199 12.39 -0.01 5.78
CA VAL A 199 12.05 1.16 4.96
C VAL A 199 12.97 1.24 3.75
N TYR A 200 12.36 1.41 2.59
CA TYR A 200 13.04 1.55 1.31
C TYR A 200 12.63 2.86 0.65
N GLN A 201 13.54 3.42 -0.15
CA GLN A 201 13.28 4.51 -1.08
C GLN A 201 13.78 4.11 -2.45
N ASN A 202 12.93 4.13 -3.48
CA ASN A 202 13.31 3.71 -4.84
C ASN A 202 14.07 2.36 -4.85
N ASP A 203 13.54 1.38 -4.12
CA ASP A 203 14.12 0.04 -3.88
C ASP A 203 15.47 -0.01 -3.15
N LYS A 204 16.00 1.13 -2.71
CA LYS A 204 17.18 1.21 -1.86
C LYS A 204 16.79 1.14 -0.39
N PHE A 205 17.38 0.20 0.35
CA PHE A 205 17.21 0.11 1.80
C PHE A 205 17.72 1.39 2.48
N LEU A 206 16.86 2.00 3.30
CA LEU A 206 17.21 3.15 4.12
C LEU A 206 17.53 2.72 5.55
N ASP A 207 16.57 2.09 6.23
CA ASP A 207 16.71 1.68 7.63
C ASP A 207 15.68 0.60 8.03
N GLY A 208 15.86 -0.02 9.19
CA GLY A 208 14.97 -1.02 9.78
C GLY A 208 14.55 -0.66 11.20
N PHE A 209 13.33 -1.08 11.59
CA PHE A 209 12.67 -0.70 12.83
C PHE A 209 11.94 -1.86 13.50
N LEU A 210 11.83 -1.77 14.82
CA LEU A 210 11.12 -2.72 15.68
C LEU A 210 9.59 -2.59 15.56
N THR A 211 9.09 -1.37 15.33
CA THR A 211 7.67 -1.04 15.33
C THR A 211 7.27 -0.45 13.98
N ILE A 212 6.00 -0.60 13.61
CA ILE A 212 5.47 -0.02 12.38
C ILE A 212 5.37 1.51 12.50
N GLU A 213 5.05 2.02 13.69
CA GLU A 213 4.92 3.45 13.94
C GLU A 213 6.24 4.19 13.70
N ASP A 214 7.36 3.65 14.20
CA ASP A 214 8.68 4.24 13.98
C ASP A 214 9.09 4.16 12.51
N ALA A 215 8.78 3.04 11.83
CA ALA A 215 9.07 2.85 10.42
C ALA A 215 8.30 3.84 9.53
N ILE A 216 6.99 4.00 9.79
CA ILE A 216 6.13 4.94 9.06
C ILE A 216 6.57 6.38 9.34
N MET A 217 6.82 6.74 10.60
CA MET A 217 7.29 8.08 10.97
C MET A 217 8.61 8.41 10.26
N TYR A 218 9.53 7.45 10.18
CA TYR A 218 10.77 7.63 9.42
C TYR A 218 10.52 7.72 7.91
N ALA A 219 9.67 6.86 7.34
CA ALA A 219 9.32 6.86 5.92
C ALA A 219 8.77 8.23 5.48
N HIS A 220 7.91 8.85 6.28
CA HIS A 220 7.36 10.20 6.02
C HIS A 220 8.39 11.33 5.96
N LEU A 221 9.64 11.10 6.37
CA LEU A 221 10.73 12.07 6.19
C LEU A 221 11.28 12.10 4.76
N TRP A 222 10.87 11.14 3.92
CA TRP A 222 11.42 10.90 2.59
C TRP A 222 10.27 10.73 1.58
N ASP A 223 10.49 11.26 0.39
CA ASP A 223 9.59 10.99 -0.73
C ASP A 223 9.85 9.59 -1.31
N HIS A 224 8.83 9.02 -1.98
CA HIS A 224 8.91 7.71 -2.65
C HIS A 224 9.39 6.57 -1.75
N THR A 225 8.89 6.50 -0.52
CA THR A 225 9.22 5.43 0.41
C THR A 225 8.13 4.39 0.55
N TYR A 226 8.55 3.18 0.90
CA TYR A 226 7.63 2.13 1.32
C TYR A 226 8.22 1.36 2.50
N VAL A 227 7.33 0.83 3.34
CA VAL A 227 7.65 -0.01 4.49
C VAL A 227 7.27 -1.45 4.17
N LYS A 228 8.22 -2.38 4.31
CA LYS A 228 7.99 -3.82 4.23
C LYS A 228 7.95 -4.45 5.61
N HIS A 229 6.97 -5.33 5.84
CA HIS A 229 6.90 -6.23 7.00
C HIS A 229 7.07 -7.68 6.52
N TYR A 230 8.17 -8.33 6.90
CA TYR A 230 8.51 -9.69 6.45
C TYR A 230 8.39 -9.92 4.93
N GLY A 231 8.71 -8.90 4.13
CA GLY A 231 8.70 -8.95 2.67
C GLY A 231 7.49 -8.31 2.01
N GLU A 232 6.37 -8.16 2.73
CA GLU A 232 5.15 -7.55 2.20
C GLU A 232 5.12 -6.05 2.44
N VAL A 233 4.69 -5.27 1.44
CA VAL A 233 4.54 -3.82 1.58
C VAL A 233 3.32 -3.53 2.46
N VAL A 234 3.55 -2.87 3.60
CA VAL A 234 2.50 -2.50 4.58
C VAL A 234 2.19 -1.01 4.60
N SER A 235 3.04 -0.19 3.97
CA SER A 235 2.82 1.24 3.74
C SER A 235 3.59 1.65 2.50
N ASP A 236 2.99 2.46 1.64
CA ASP A 236 3.60 2.98 0.42
C ASP A 236 3.22 4.45 0.28
N SER A 237 4.21 5.32 0.21
CA SER A 237 4.04 6.76 0.00
C SER A 237 4.12 7.13 -1.49
N SER A 238 4.32 6.17 -2.39
CA SER A 238 4.35 6.43 -3.83
C SER A 238 2.95 6.75 -4.35
N HIS A 239 2.90 7.69 -5.28
CA HIS A 239 1.66 8.08 -5.92
C HIS A 239 1.24 7.05 -6.97
N PRO A 240 -0.06 6.89 -7.23
CA PRO A 240 -0.55 5.80 -8.07
C PRO A 240 -0.09 5.89 -9.52
N PHE A 241 0.12 7.07 -10.10
CA PHE A 241 0.47 7.18 -11.52
C PHE A 241 1.98 7.30 -11.71
N LYS A 242 2.61 6.22 -12.18
CA LYS A 242 4.06 6.12 -12.35
C LYS A 242 4.46 6.35 -13.80
N VAL A 243 5.41 7.26 -14.02
CA VAL A 243 5.91 7.62 -15.34
C VAL A 243 7.27 6.96 -15.56
N TYR A 244 7.42 6.32 -16.71
CA TYR A 244 8.67 5.70 -17.13
C TYR A 244 9.09 6.22 -18.50
N LYS A 245 10.40 6.22 -18.75
CA LYS A 245 10.99 6.32 -20.08
C LYS A 245 11.69 5.01 -20.41
N SER A 246 11.16 4.28 -21.39
CA SER A 246 11.50 2.86 -21.59
C SER A 246 11.24 2.11 -20.26
N THR A 247 12.28 1.55 -19.64
CA THR A 247 12.19 0.86 -18.34
C THR A 247 12.66 1.71 -17.16
N HIS A 248 13.06 2.96 -17.39
CA HIS A 248 13.58 3.84 -16.34
C HIS A 248 12.46 4.67 -15.71
N PHE A 249 12.24 4.50 -14.40
CA PHE A 249 11.29 5.32 -13.64
C PHE A 249 11.75 6.78 -13.64
N LEU A 250 10.82 7.70 -13.92
CA LEU A 250 11.08 9.14 -13.92
C LEU A 250 10.49 9.83 -12.69
N ALA A 251 9.20 9.62 -12.43
CA ALA A 251 8.43 10.28 -11.38
C ALA A 251 7.09 9.56 -11.18
N ASP A 252 6.40 9.87 -10.08
CA ASP A 252 5.00 9.52 -9.89
C ASP A 252 4.13 10.73 -9.55
N PHE A 253 2.82 10.60 -9.73
CA PHE A 253 1.84 11.67 -9.58
C PHE A 253 0.54 11.18 -8.96
N ILE A 254 -0.15 12.08 -8.25
CA ILE A 254 -1.45 11.82 -7.66
C ILE A 254 -2.51 11.64 -8.74
N THR A 255 -2.48 12.47 -9.78
CA THR A 255 -3.48 12.47 -10.86
C THR A 255 -2.90 11.88 -12.16
N SER A 256 -3.75 11.24 -12.95
CA SER A 256 -3.38 10.73 -14.27
C SER A 256 -3.03 11.86 -15.23
N ALA A 257 -3.79 12.97 -15.17
CA ALA A 257 -3.60 14.14 -16.04
C ALA A 257 -2.21 14.75 -15.87
N ASP A 258 -1.75 14.96 -14.63
CA ASP A 258 -0.41 15.49 -14.36
C ASP A 258 0.67 14.50 -14.82
N ALA A 259 0.48 13.20 -14.57
CA ALA A 259 1.40 12.17 -15.03
C ALA A 259 1.55 12.13 -16.55
N ILE A 260 0.43 12.20 -17.28
CA ILE A 260 0.39 12.20 -18.74
C ILE A 260 1.02 13.48 -19.28
N ALA A 261 0.68 14.64 -18.72
CA ALA A 261 1.27 15.93 -19.11
C ALA A 261 2.80 15.96 -18.91
N TYR A 262 3.29 15.35 -17.83
CA TYR A 262 4.71 15.16 -17.60
C TYR A 262 5.33 14.17 -18.60
N ALA A 263 4.71 13.02 -18.80
CA ALA A 263 5.21 11.97 -19.70
C ALA A 263 5.35 12.46 -21.14
N LYS A 264 4.42 13.29 -21.63
CA LYS A 264 4.43 13.91 -22.97
C LYS A 264 5.69 14.72 -23.29
N GLN A 265 6.46 15.15 -22.28
CA GLN A 265 7.72 15.87 -22.46
C GLN A 265 8.88 14.96 -22.90
N TYR A 266 8.69 13.64 -22.85
CA TYR A 266 9.72 12.64 -23.11
C TYR A 266 9.29 11.71 -24.26
N SER A 267 10.21 11.41 -25.17
CA SER A 267 9.99 10.35 -26.15
C SER A 267 10.12 8.96 -25.51
N ASN A 268 9.36 7.99 -26.03
CA ASN A 268 9.33 6.61 -25.53
C ASN A 268 9.02 6.53 -24.03
N SER A 269 8.10 7.38 -23.57
CA SER A 269 7.55 7.40 -22.23
C SER A 269 6.18 6.73 -22.14
N SER A 270 5.81 6.29 -20.94
CA SER A 270 4.52 5.69 -20.64
C SER A 270 4.13 5.96 -19.19
N VAL A 271 2.82 5.99 -18.93
CA VAL A 271 2.21 6.15 -17.61
C VAL A 271 1.50 4.85 -17.24
N PHE A 272 1.73 4.40 -16.00
CA PHE A 272 1.12 3.19 -15.48
C PHE A 272 0.42 3.45 -14.13
N LEU A 273 -0.67 2.74 -13.88
CA LEU A 273 -1.39 2.78 -12.61
C LEU A 273 -0.84 1.73 -11.64
N ARG A 274 -0.15 2.19 -10.59
CA ARG A 274 0.44 1.44 -9.46
C ARG A 274 1.55 0.47 -9.85
N GLU A 275 1.27 -0.37 -10.83
CA GLU A 275 2.10 -1.47 -11.34
C GLU A 275 2.38 -1.29 -12.83
N TYR A 276 3.53 -1.77 -13.29
CA TYR A 276 4.01 -1.60 -14.67
C TYR A 276 3.17 -2.35 -15.74
N SER A 277 2.24 -3.21 -15.33
CA SER A 277 1.31 -3.88 -16.25
C SER A 277 0.08 -3.04 -16.61
N ASN A 278 -0.25 -2.03 -15.79
CA ASN A 278 -1.50 -1.31 -15.91
C ASN A 278 -1.29 -0.03 -16.72
N LEU A 279 -1.21 -0.16 -18.05
CA LEU A 279 -0.94 0.96 -18.94
C LEU A 279 -2.11 1.96 -18.94
N VAL A 280 -1.81 3.23 -18.65
CA VAL A 280 -2.76 4.36 -18.71
C VAL A 280 -2.53 5.21 -19.96
N TRP A 281 -1.27 5.32 -20.40
CA TRP A 281 -0.91 6.15 -21.54
C TRP A 281 0.47 5.76 -22.09
N SER A 282 0.67 5.88 -23.41
CA SER A 282 2.00 5.71 -24.04
C SER A 282 2.24 6.70 -25.16
N SER A 283 3.45 7.26 -25.19
CA SER A 283 3.92 8.14 -26.28
C SER A 283 4.09 7.43 -27.62
N ASN A 284 4.19 6.10 -27.62
CA ASN A 284 4.36 5.31 -28.85
C ASN A 284 3.05 4.81 -29.43
N SER A 285 1.92 4.99 -28.72
CA SER A 285 0.63 4.50 -29.21
C SER A 285 0.16 5.34 -30.39
N ILE A 286 -0.25 4.65 -31.44
CA ILE A 286 -0.82 5.24 -32.65
C ILE A 286 -2.33 5.04 -32.56
N LEU A 287 -3.07 6.14 -32.46
CA LEU A 287 -4.53 6.11 -32.47
C LEU A 287 -5.03 5.54 -33.79
N ALA A 288 -5.97 4.58 -33.73
CA ALA A 288 -6.64 4.07 -34.91
C ALA A 288 -7.53 5.15 -35.57
N ASN A 289 -7.75 5.04 -36.88
CA ASN A 289 -8.65 5.97 -37.60
C ASN A 289 -10.11 5.87 -37.12
N SER A 290 -10.51 4.69 -36.65
CA SER A 290 -11.84 4.49 -36.05
C SER A 290 -11.83 3.33 -35.08
N ILE A 291 -12.54 3.52 -33.97
CA ILE A 291 -12.81 2.52 -32.93
C ILE A 291 -14.31 2.51 -32.66
N ARG A 292 -14.86 1.32 -32.43
CA ARG A 292 -16.24 1.15 -31.95
C ARG A 292 -16.33 -0.05 -31.03
N LEU A 293 -16.62 0.21 -29.76
CA LEU A 293 -16.82 -0.78 -28.72
C LEU A 293 -18.31 -1.17 -28.68
N ASP A 294 -18.59 -2.47 -28.55
CA ASP A 294 -19.94 -3.00 -28.50
C ASP A 294 -20.47 -2.97 -27.06
N VAL A 295 -20.80 -1.77 -26.59
CA VAL A 295 -21.35 -1.55 -25.24
C VAL A 295 -22.88 -1.50 -25.31
N PRO A 296 -23.62 -2.36 -24.59
CA PRO A 296 -25.07 -2.30 -24.54
C PRO A 296 -25.58 -0.96 -23.96
N LEU A 297 -26.55 -0.35 -24.64
CA LEU A 297 -27.23 0.85 -24.17
C LEU A 297 -28.18 0.52 -23.01
N ILE A 298 -28.08 1.27 -21.92
CA ILE A 298 -29.02 1.24 -20.80
C ILE A 298 -29.68 2.63 -20.71
N LEU A 299 -31.01 2.66 -20.73
CA LEU A 299 -31.76 3.90 -20.56
C LEU A 299 -31.92 4.21 -19.07
N GLN A 300 -31.82 5.48 -18.68
CA GLN A 300 -31.99 5.88 -17.27
C GLN A 300 -33.47 5.81 -16.83
N LYS A 301 -34.40 6.14 -17.74
CA LYS A 301 -35.85 6.16 -17.51
C LYS A 301 -36.48 4.77 -17.72
N PRO A 302 -37.62 4.48 -17.07
CA PRO A 302 -38.42 5.37 -16.21
C PRO A 302 -37.93 5.52 -14.76
N GLU A 303 -36.99 4.70 -14.31
CA GLU A 303 -36.65 4.56 -12.89
C GLU A 303 -35.85 5.75 -12.34
N LEU A 304 -34.90 6.27 -13.12
CA LEU A 304 -34.01 7.36 -12.70
C LEU A 304 -34.19 8.59 -13.60
N TYR A 305 -34.98 9.57 -13.14
CA TYR A 305 -35.27 10.77 -13.92
C TYR A 305 -34.03 11.66 -14.12
N ASN A 306 -33.13 11.73 -13.13
CA ASN A 306 -31.86 12.48 -13.17
C ASN A 306 -30.65 11.55 -12.97
N GLY A 307 -30.69 10.33 -13.53
CA GLY A 307 -29.65 9.31 -13.29
C GLY A 307 -28.72 9.07 -14.45
N CYS A 308 -28.39 10.09 -15.26
CA CYS A 308 -27.52 9.92 -16.43
C CYS A 308 -26.13 9.41 -16.02
N GLU A 309 -25.57 9.90 -14.93
CA GLU A 309 -24.24 9.57 -14.42
C GLU A 309 -24.14 8.11 -13.99
N VAL A 310 -25.04 7.69 -13.10
CA VAL A 310 -25.06 6.31 -12.60
C VAL A 310 -25.46 5.32 -13.68
N THR A 311 -26.31 5.71 -14.63
CA THR A 311 -26.67 4.84 -15.76
C THR A 311 -25.50 4.68 -16.73
N SER A 312 -24.76 5.76 -17.01
CA SER A 312 -23.51 5.69 -17.80
C SER A 312 -22.44 4.85 -17.08
N LEU A 313 -22.30 5.00 -15.76
CA LEU A 313 -21.40 4.16 -14.95
C LEU A 313 -21.84 2.69 -14.98
N THR A 314 -23.14 2.41 -14.98
CA THR A 314 -23.67 1.04 -15.12
C THR A 314 -23.21 0.41 -16.44
N MET A 315 -23.29 1.16 -17.54
CA MET A 315 -22.81 0.67 -18.85
C MET A 315 -21.29 0.43 -18.85
N LEU A 316 -20.51 1.30 -18.20
CA LEU A 316 -19.06 1.15 -18.05
C LEU A 316 -18.71 -0.13 -17.27
N LEU A 317 -19.31 -0.32 -16.09
CA LEU A 317 -19.07 -1.47 -15.21
C LEU A 317 -19.55 -2.79 -15.84
N ASN A 318 -20.71 -2.80 -16.49
CA ASN A 318 -21.19 -3.99 -17.18
C ASN A 318 -20.25 -4.40 -18.32
N TYR A 319 -19.69 -3.43 -19.04
CA TYR A 319 -18.70 -3.72 -20.08
C TYR A 319 -17.36 -4.23 -19.51
N ALA A 320 -16.98 -3.80 -18.30
CA ALA A 320 -15.88 -4.38 -17.53
C ALA A 320 -16.18 -5.79 -16.98
N GLY A 321 -17.37 -6.35 -17.23
CA GLY A 321 -17.77 -7.68 -16.75
C GLY A 321 -18.32 -7.70 -15.32
N ILE A 322 -18.62 -6.54 -14.74
CA ILE A 322 -19.24 -6.42 -13.42
C ILE A 322 -20.76 -6.36 -13.59
N ASP A 323 -21.48 -7.36 -13.07
CA ASP A 323 -22.95 -7.41 -13.14
C ASP A 323 -23.59 -6.50 -12.06
N VAL A 324 -23.97 -5.29 -12.43
CA VAL A 324 -24.64 -4.32 -11.55
C VAL A 324 -25.73 -3.53 -12.28
N ASP A 325 -26.79 -3.16 -11.57
CA ASP A 325 -27.88 -2.33 -12.10
C ASP A 325 -27.79 -0.86 -11.65
N LYS A 326 -28.43 0.02 -12.43
CA LYS A 326 -28.39 1.48 -12.22
C LYS A 326 -29.07 1.92 -10.92
N GLU A 327 -30.11 1.21 -10.47
CA GLU A 327 -30.79 1.48 -9.20
C GLU A 327 -29.90 1.16 -8.00
N SER A 328 -29.11 0.10 -8.09
CA SER A 328 -28.11 -0.27 -7.09
C SER A 328 -27.04 0.80 -6.98
N LEU A 329 -26.53 1.32 -8.12
CA LEU A 329 -25.58 2.42 -8.13
C LEU A 329 -26.20 3.74 -7.64
N ALA A 330 -27.44 4.04 -8.02
CA ALA A 330 -28.21 5.20 -7.53
C ALA A 330 -28.39 5.21 -6.00
N ASN A 331 -28.43 4.03 -5.38
CA ASN A 331 -28.49 3.88 -3.93
C ASN A 331 -27.13 4.01 -3.24
N GLN A 332 -26.04 3.69 -3.95
CA GLN A 332 -24.68 3.66 -3.40
C GLN A 332 -23.87 4.93 -3.66
N ILE A 333 -24.21 5.69 -4.70
CA ILE A 333 -23.56 6.97 -5.01
C ILE A 333 -23.67 7.90 -3.80
N ALA A 334 -22.57 8.57 -3.45
CA ALA A 334 -22.58 9.56 -2.39
C ALA A 334 -23.59 10.66 -2.73
N LYS A 335 -24.24 11.23 -1.72
CA LYS A 335 -25.26 12.27 -1.87
C LYS A 335 -24.86 13.48 -1.04
N ASP A 336 -25.00 14.67 -1.62
CA ASP A 336 -24.89 15.90 -0.85
C ASP A 336 -26.27 16.23 -0.25
N PRO A 337 -26.41 16.28 1.09
CA PRO A 337 -27.71 16.47 1.75
C PRO A 337 -28.16 17.93 1.79
N THR A 338 -27.39 18.87 1.26
CA THR A 338 -27.68 20.31 1.35
C THR A 338 -29.01 20.61 0.65
N PRO A 339 -29.98 21.26 1.32
CA PRO A 339 -31.27 21.55 0.72
C PRO A 339 -31.18 22.68 -0.30
N TYR A 340 -32.00 22.61 -1.35
CA TYR A 340 -32.14 23.67 -2.33
C TYR A 340 -32.75 24.94 -1.70
N GLN A 341 -32.11 26.09 -1.92
CA GLN A 341 -32.64 27.40 -1.58
C GLN A 341 -32.34 28.39 -2.70
N LYS A 342 -33.28 29.32 -2.96
CA LYS A 342 -33.07 30.43 -3.89
C LYS A 342 -33.39 31.75 -3.19
N VAL A 343 -32.37 32.58 -3.00
CA VAL A 343 -32.46 33.87 -2.29
C VAL A 343 -32.00 34.98 -3.24
N GLU A 344 -32.88 35.94 -3.53
CA GLU A 344 -32.58 37.09 -4.39
C GLU A 344 -31.97 36.71 -5.76
N GLY A 345 -32.38 35.56 -6.31
CA GLY A 345 -31.87 35.04 -7.58
C GLY A 345 -30.66 34.10 -7.46
N THR A 346 -29.94 34.12 -6.34
CA THR A 346 -28.80 33.24 -6.06
C THR A 346 -29.27 31.87 -5.60
N ILE A 347 -28.69 30.81 -6.17
CA ILE A 347 -28.99 29.42 -5.80
C ILE A 347 -27.98 28.94 -4.75
N TYR A 348 -28.49 28.36 -3.67
CA TYR A 348 -27.72 27.64 -2.66
C TYR A 348 -28.16 26.18 -2.68
N TRP A 349 -27.22 25.26 -2.89
CA TRP A 349 -27.52 23.82 -2.94
C TRP A 349 -26.27 22.99 -2.63
N GLY A 350 -26.35 21.67 -2.84
CA GLY A 350 -25.23 20.75 -2.61
C GLY A 350 -24.12 20.92 -3.63
N ASP A 351 -22.94 20.38 -3.31
CA ASP A 351 -21.77 20.38 -4.18
C ASP A 351 -21.69 19.08 -4.99
N PRO A 352 -21.79 19.13 -6.34
CA PRO A 352 -21.70 17.93 -7.17
C PRO A 352 -20.33 17.24 -7.09
N ASN A 353 -19.27 17.93 -6.64
CA ASN A 353 -17.97 17.31 -6.38
C ASN A 353 -17.93 16.50 -5.08
N THR A 354 -18.91 16.66 -4.20
CA THR A 354 -19.01 15.94 -2.92
C THR A 354 -19.99 14.77 -3.00
N GLY A 355 -21.07 14.91 -3.78
CA GLY A 355 -22.03 13.85 -4.00
C GLY A 355 -23.17 14.31 -4.90
N PHE A 356 -24.08 13.39 -5.23
CA PHE A 356 -25.26 13.67 -6.02
C PHE A 356 -26.12 14.74 -5.36
N VAL A 357 -26.43 15.79 -6.11
CA VAL A 357 -27.17 16.96 -5.65
C VAL A 357 -28.63 16.87 -6.07
N GLY A 358 -29.52 16.78 -5.08
CA GLY A 358 -30.97 16.69 -5.30
C GLY A 358 -31.50 15.27 -5.45
N ASP A 359 -32.64 15.11 -6.13
CA ASP A 359 -33.32 13.82 -6.23
C ASP A 359 -33.07 13.13 -7.59
N ILE A 360 -32.34 12.02 -7.54
CA ILE A 360 -32.02 11.18 -8.71
C ILE A 360 -33.26 10.53 -9.34
N TYR A 361 -34.31 10.29 -8.54
CA TYR A 361 -35.55 9.63 -8.97
C TYR A 361 -36.57 10.61 -9.56
N GLY A 362 -36.33 11.93 -9.46
CA GLY A 362 -37.20 12.95 -10.07
C GLY A 362 -38.35 13.45 -9.19
N GLY A 363 -38.22 13.41 -7.86
CA GLY A 363 -39.17 13.98 -6.91
C GLY A 363 -38.80 15.38 -6.39
N GLY A 364 -39.71 15.96 -5.59
CA GLY A 364 -39.45 17.16 -4.78
C GLY A 364 -39.08 18.42 -5.57
N VAL A 365 -37.95 19.03 -5.20
CA VAL A 365 -37.40 20.27 -5.80
C VAL A 365 -36.60 20.02 -7.08
N GLY A 366 -36.51 18.76 -7.54
CA GLY A 366 -35.69 18.33 -8.67
C GLY A 366 -34.31 17.77 -8.27
N GLY A 367 -33.54 17.37 -9.27
CA GLY A 367 -32.15 16.93 -9.16
C GLY A 367 -31.26 17.77 -10.06
N TYR A 368 -29.99 17.91 -9.68
CA TYR A 368 -28.95 18.46 -10.55
C TYR A 368 -28.17 17.31 -11.17
N GLY A 369 -27.33 16.65 -10.37
CA GLY A 369 -26.40 15.63 -10.84
C GLY A 369 -25.23 15.43 -9.89
N VAL A 370 -24.19 14.74 -10.36
CA VAL A 370 -22.94 14.44 -9.64
C VAL A 370 -21.74 14.55 -10.58
N TYR A 371 -20.60 15.03 -10.07
CA TYR A 371 -19.36 15.17 -10.85
C TYR A 371 -18.43 13.97 -10.67
N HIS A 372 -17.32 13.98 -11.40
CA HIS A 372 -16.40 12.82 -11.53
C HIS A 372 -15.98 12.20 -10.19
N GLY A 373 -15.63 12.99 -9.17
CA GLY A 373 -15.05 12.49 -7.91
C GLY A 373 -15.89 11.41 -7.22
N PRO A 374 -17.14 11.70 -6.82
CA PRO A 374 -18.01 10.70 -6.19
C PRO A 374 -18.35 9.51 -7.09
N VAL A 375 -18.36 9.69 -8.42
CA VAL A 375 -18.60 8.62 -9.39
C VAL A 375 -17.38 7.70 -9.48
N PHE A 376 -16.18 8.27 -9.52
CA PHE A 376 -14.91 7.55 -9.45
C PHE A 376 -14.76 6.77 -8.13
N ASP A 377 -15.08 7.40 -6.99
CA ASP A 377 -15.08 6.72 -5.69
C ASP A 377 -16.03 5.53 -5.63
N LEU A 378 -17.13 5.56 -6.41
CA LEU A 378 -18.03 4.43 -6.55
C LEU A 378 -17.44 3.38 -7.50
N GLU A 379 -16.88 3.78 -8.64
CA GLU A 379 -16.22 2.89 -9.60
C GLU A 379 -15.08 2.09 -8.95
N GLU A 380 -14.18 2.74 -8.20
CA GLU A 380 -13.03 2.10 -7.53
C GLU A 380 -13.45 1.01 -6.54
N LYS A 381 -14.67 1.08 -5.97
CA LYS A 381 -15.21 0.01 -5.11
C LYS A 381 -15.53 -1.27 -5.90
N TYR A 382 -15.91 -1.13 -7.17
CA TYR A 382 -16.21 -2.26 -8.06
C TYR A 382 -14.99 -2.74 -8.85
N LEU A 383 -14.07 -1.83 -9.19
CA LEU A 383 -12.87 -2.09 -9.97
C LEU A 383 -11.60 -1.62 -9.24
N PRO A 384 -11.29 -2.18 -8.04
CA PRO A 384 -10.15 -1.73 -7.26
C PRO A 384 -8.83 -1.95 -8.00
N ASN A 385 -7.96 -0.94 -7.99
CA ASN A 385 -6.69 -0.92 -8.72
C ASN A 385 -6.85 -0.99 -10.25
N SER A 386 -8.02 -0.67 -10.79
CA SER A 386 -8.25 -0.65 -12.23
C SER A 386 -9.02 0.57 -12.69
N ALA A 387 -9.87 1.16 -11.86
CA ALA A 387 -10.49 2.43 -12.18
C ALA A 387 -9.43 3.54 -12.31
N VAL A 388 -9.67 4.47 -13.24
CA VAL A 388 -8.82 5.61 -13.54
C VAL A 388 -9.70 6.85 -13.74
N ASP A 389 -9.47 7.85 -12.90
CA ASP A 389 -9.96 9.20 -13.15
C ASP A 389 -9.03 9.90 -14.15
N LEU A 390 -9.55 10.25 -15.33
CA LEU A 390 -8.86 10.97 -16.40
C LEU A 390 -9.22 12.46 -16.40
N THR A 391 -9.90 12.95 -15.37
CA THR A 391 -10.33 14.34 -15.30
C THR A 391 -9.14 15.29 -15.41
N GLY A 392 -9.24 16.22 -16.36
CA GLY A 392 -8.18 17.18 -16.68
C GLY A 392 -7.20 16.74 -17.78
N ALA A 393 -7.24 15.48 -18.24
CA ALA A 393 -6.45 15.02 -19.37
C ALA A 393 -6.86 15.69 -20.69
N GLU A 394 -6.10 15.49 -21.77
CA GLU A 394 -6.47 15.99 -23.10
C GLU A 394 -7.40 15.00 -23.82
N PHE A 395 -8.19 15.51 -24.77
CA PHE A 395 -9.17 14.66 -25.46
C PHE A 395 -8.54 13.46 -26.19
N ASP A 396 -7.31 13.59 -26.69
CA ASP A 396 -6.59 12.49 -27.33
C ASP A 396 -6.24 11.36 -26.33
N ASP A 397 -6.13 11.67 -25.04
CA ASP A 397 -5.89 10.68 -23.98
C ASP A 397 -7.18 9.87 -23.70
N ILE A 398 -8.36 10.46 -23.93
CA ILE A 398 -9.64 9.75 -23.93
C ILE A 398 -9.69 8.78 -25.13
N LEU A 399 -9.25 9.23 -26.31
CA LEU A 399 -9.20 8.39 -27.51
C LEU A 399 -8.21 7.23 -27.36
N PHE A 400 -7.12 7.43 -26.62
CA PHE A 400 -6.19 6.37 -26.26
C PHE A 400 -6.91 5.25 -25.50
N MET A 401 -7.68 5.56 -24.46
CA MET A 401 -8.37 4.52 -23.69
C MET A 401 -9.39 3.73 -24.51
N LEU A 402 -10.10 4.41 -25.42
CA LEU A 402 -10.98 3.74 -26.39
C LEU A 402 -10.19 2.79 -27.29
N ASN A 403 -9.00 3.21 -27.74
CA ASN A 403 -8.10 2.39 -28.56
C ASN A 403 -7.61 1.15 -27.80
N GLU A 404 -7.37 1.27 -26.50
CA GLU A 404 -7.04 0.15 -25.60
C GLU A 404 -8.28 -0.68 -25.18
N GLY A 405 -9.45 -0.36 -25.72
CA GLY A 405 -10.67 -1.16 -25.56
C GLY A 405 -11.56 -0.76 -24.39
N SER A 406 -11.24 0.31 -23.66
CA SER A 406 -12.04 0.78 -22.52
C SER A 406 -12.95 1.95 -22.92
N PRO A 407 -14.29 1.86 -22.73
CA PRO A 407 -15.18 3.00 -22.93
C PRO A 407 -14.95 4.04 -21.83
N VAL A 408 -15.32 5.30 -22.09
CA VAL A 408 -15.01 6.41 -21.17
C VAL A 408 -16.28 7.14 -20.77
N TRP A 409 -16.57 7.15 -19.48
CA TRP A 409 -17.66 7.92 -18.89
C TRP A 409 -17.25 9.39 -18.82
N VAL A 410 -18.14 10.32 -19.18
CA VAL A 410 -17.86 11.77 -19.12
C VAL A 410 -19.04 12.60 -18.65
N ILE A 411 -18.76 13.82 -18.18
CA ILE A 411 -19.74 14.90 -18.05
C ILE A 411 -19.66 15.82 -19.28
N THR A 412 -20.82 16.16 -19.82
CA THR A 412 -21.01 17.06 -20.97
C THR A 412 -22.33 17.84 -20.78
N ASN A 413 -22.94 18.30 -21.87
CA ASN A 413 -24.29 18.87 -21.85
C ASN A 413 -25.18 18.24 -22.94
N THR A 414 -26.49 18.33 -22.76
CA THR A 414 -27.52 17.76 -23.65
C THR A 414 -27.49 18.28 -25.10
N GLY A 415 -26.80 19.39 -25.38
CA GLY A 415 -26.60 19.92 -26.74
C GLY A 415 -25.39 19.32 -27.46
N TYR A 416 -24.45 18.72 -26.72
CA TYR A 416 -23.20 18.14 -27.26
C TYR A 416 -22.32 19.15 -28.03
N GLU A 417 -22.49 20.43 -27.73
CA GLU A 417 -21.74 21.56 -28.28
C GLU A 417 -21.55 22.64 -27.20
N PRO A 418 -20.62 23.61 -27.38
CA PRO A 418 -20.42 24.68 -26.41
C PRO A 418 -21.71 25.48 -26.19
N LEU A 419 -22.06 25.67 -24.92
CA LEU A 419 -23.18 26.50 -24.52
C LEU A 419 -22.74 27.98 -24.39
N PRO A 420 -23.62 28.94 -24.68
CA PRO A 420 -23.34 30.35 -24.37
C PRO A 420 -23.16 30.58 -22.87
N GLU A 421 -22.41 31.62 -22.48
CA GLU A 421 -22.12 31.92 -21.06
C GLU A 421 -23.38 32.14 -20.22
N ASP A 422 -24.46 32.66 -20.80
CA ASP A 422 -25.75 32.90 -20.12
C ASP A 422 -26.53 31.61 -19.81
N SER A 423 -26.07 30.46 -20.33
CA SER A 423 -26.59 29.13 -19.98
C SER A 423 -25.99 28.59 -18.68
N PHE A 424 -25.01 29.29 -18.11
CA PHE A 424 -24.39 28.98 -16.83
C PHE A 424 -24.83 29.95 -15.74
N GLN A 425 -24.85 29.46 -14.52
CA GLN A 425 -25.12 30.25 -13.33
C GLN A 425 -24.25 29.74 -12.17
N ILE A 426 -23.94 30.63 -11.24
CA ILE A 426 -23.18 30.27 -10.04
C ILE A 426 -24.13 29.72 -8.99
N MET A 427 -23.86 28.48 -8.57
CA MET A 427 -24.47 27.84 -7.41
C MET A 427 -23.54 27.97 -6.22
N GLN A 428 -24.02 28.51 -5.12
CA GLN A 428 -23.28 28.58 -3.86
C GLN A 428 -23.42 27.26 -3.12
N THR A 429 -22.30 26.58 -2.87
CA THR A 429 -22.27 25.29 -2.16
C THR A 429 -21.56 25.43 -0.82
N PRO A 430 -21.64 24.44 0.08
CA PRO A 430 -20.87 24.43 1.32
C PRO A 430 -19.35 24.56 1.14
N ASN A 431 -18.82 24.09 -0.01
CA ASN A 431 -17.38 24.10 -0.30
C ASN A 431 -16.95 25.28 -1.19
N GLY A 432 -17.89 26.15 -1.58
CA GLY A 432 -17.63 27.31 -2.41
C GLY A 432 -18.54 27.40 -3.65
N PRO A 433 -18.40 28.46 -4.45
CA PRO A 433 -19.20 28.65 -5.65
C PRO A 433 -18.79 27.65 -6.75
N VAL A 434 -19.78 27.03 -7.39
CA VAL A 434 -19.62 26.16 -8.55
C VAL A 434 -20.41 26.73 -9.73
N SER A 435 -19.79 26.82 -10.91
CA SER A 435 -20.50 27.16 -12.15
C SER A 435 -21.26 25.93 -12.64
N ILE A 436 -22.57 26.05 -12.81
CA ILE A 436 -23.44 24.96 -13.23
C ILE A 436 -24.31 25.35 -14.43
N THR A 437 -24.78 24.36 -15.15
CA THR A 437 -25.86 24.49 -16.13
C THR A 437 -26.86 23.36 -15.94
N PHE A 438 -28.16 23.64 -15.98
CA PHE A 438 -29.19 22.59 -15.92
C PHE A 438 -29.31 21.79 -17.24
N LYS A 439 -28.43 22.08 -18.21
CA LYS A 439 -28.21 21.25 -19.39
C LYS A 439 -27.13 20.19 -19.18
N GLU A 440 -26.52 20.13 -17.99
CA GLU A 440 -25.58 19.07 -17.61
C GLU A 440 -26.13 17.70 -18.03
N HIS A 441 -25.23 16.85 -18.52
CA HIS A 441 -25.57 15.50 -18.91
C HIS A 441 -24.34 14.60 -18.84
N SER A 442 -24.56 13.32 -18.58
CA SER A 442 -23.52 12.30 -18.62
C SER A 442 -23.81 11.23 -19.66
N VAL A 443 -22.76 10.84 -20.39
CA VAL A 443 -22.80 9.81 -21.43
C VAL A 443 -21.58 8.91 -21.34
N LEU A 444 -21.69 7.72 -21.91
CA LEU A 444 -20.55 6.83 -22.11
C LEU A 444 -20.05 6.95 -23.55
N ILE A 445 -18.78 7.33 -23.73
CA ILE A 445 -18.12 7.31 -25.04
C ILE A 445 -17.75 5.87 -25.37
N THR A 446 -18.21 5.38 -26.52
CA THR A 446 -18.03 3.99 -26.97
C THR A 446 -17.18 3.87 -28.22
N GLY A 447 -16.72 4.99 -28.78
CA GLY A 447 -15.83 4.96 -29.94
C GLY A 447 -15.69 6.31 -30.63
N TYR A 448 -14.94 6.31 -31.73
CA TYR A 448 -14.74 7.49 -32.56
C TYR A 448 -14.40 7.09 -34.00
N ASP A 449 -14.54 8.04 -34.91
CA ASP A 449 -13.90 8.05 -36.22
C ASP A 449 -13.34 9.46 -36.48
N ASP A 450 -12.80 9.76 -37.65
CA ASP A 450 -12.24 11.09 -37.95
C ASP A 450 -13.20 12.27 -37.71
N THR A 451 -14.52 12.05 -37.79
CA THR A 451 -15.55 13.11 -37.74
C THR A 451 -16.41 13.07 -36.47
N TYR A 452 -16.69 11.88 -35.95
CA TYR A 452 -17.67 11.67 -34.90
C TYR A 452 -17.08 10.99 -33.66
N VAL A 453 -17.72 11.26 -32.52
CA VAL A 453 -17.64 10.44 -31.32
C VAL A 453 -18.93 9.63 -31.25
N TYR A 454 -18.82 8.33 -30.98
CA TYR A 454 -19.95 7.44 -30.73
C TYR A 454 -20.21 7.39 -29.23
N ILE A 455 -21.48 7.52 -28.84
CA ILE A 455 -21.88 7.61 -27.45
C ILE A 455 -23.07 6.69 -27.17
N ASN A 456 -23.10 6.12 -25.98
CA ASN A 456 -24.31 5.63 -25.37
C ASN A 456 -24.86 6.72 -24.46
N ASP A 457 -25.97 7.33 -24.91
CA ASP A 457 -26.70 8.36 -24.19
C ASP A 457 -27.84 7.72 -23.37
N PRO A 458 -27.84 7.79 -22.03
CA PRO A 458 -28.89 7.24 -21.18
C PRO A 458 -30.30 7.81 -21.43
N LEU A 459 -30.41 8.98 -22.08
CA LEU A 459 -31.67 9.58 -22.53
C LEU A 459 -31.99 9.25 -24.00
N ASN A 460 -31.06 8.62 -24.72
CA ASN A 460 -31.15 8.25 -26.12
C ASN A 460 -31.50 9.44 -27.04
N LEU A 461 -30.91 10.61 -26.79
CA LEU A 461 -31.06 11.80 -27.64
C LEU A 461 -30.22 11.66 -28.90
N GLN A 462 -29.00 11.11 -28.77
CA GLN A 462 -28.06 10.88 -29.87
C GLN A 462 -27.29 9.57 -29.69
N THR A 463 -26.83 9.01 -30.80
CA THR A 463 -25.94 7.81 -30.81
C THR A 463 -24.52 8.15 -31.29
N LYS A 464 -24.34 9.33 -31.88
CA LYS A 464 -23.06 9.91 -32.26
C LYS A 464 -23.17 11.43 -32.41
N VAL A 465 -22.06 12.13 -32.24
CA VAL A 465 -22.01 13.60 -32.23
C VAL A 465 -20.71 14.10 -32.88
N PRO A 466 -20.70 15.30 -33.52
CA PRO A 466 -19.48 15.84 -34.13
C PRO A 466 -18.35 15.95 -33.11
N LYS A 467 -17.19 15.36 -33.42
CA LYS A 467 -16.09 15.21 -32.46
C LYS A 467 -15.61 16.54 -31.91
N ASP A 468 -15.38 17.53 -32.77
CA ASP A 468 -14.83 18.82 -32.35
C ASP A 468 -15.82 19.60 -31.46
N MET A 469 -17.11 19.58 -31.78
CA MET A 469 -18.14 20.22 -30.95
C MET A 469 -18.26 19.55 -29.59
N PHE A 470 -18.25 18.20 -29.59
CA PHE A 470 -18.31 17.43 -28.35
C PHE A 470 -17.09 17.66 -27.47
N LYS A 471 -15.89 17.68 -28.06
CA LYS A 471 -14.64 18.00 -27.34
C LYS A 471 -14.75 19.36 -26.64
N MET A 472 -15.16 20.41 -27.36
CA MET A 472 -15.29 21.74 -26.75
C MET A 472 -16.40 21.79 -25.68
N ALA A 473 -17.49 21.04 -25.84
CA ALA A 473 -18.55 20.92 -24.83
C ALA A 473 -18.04 20.23 -23.55
N TRP A 474 -17.30 19.14 -23.70
CA TRP A 474 -16.66 18.41 -22.60
C TRP A 474 -15.60 19.26 -21.88
N GLU A 475 -14.78 19.99 -22.64
CA GLU A 475 -13.81 20.95 -22.08
C GLU A 475 -14.51 22.05 -21.28
N GLN A 476 -15.60 22.61 -21.82
CA GLN A 476 -16.41 23.62 -21.13
C GLN A 476 -17.02 23.10 -19.82
N MET A 477 -17.34 21.80 -19.74
CA MET A 477 -17.87 21.14 -18.55
C MET A 477 -16.79 20.64 -17.59
N GLY A 478 -15.52 21.02 -17.80
CA GLY A 478 -14.42 20.77 -16.86
C GLY A 478 -13.57 19.53 -17.16
N LYS A 479 -13.59 19.02 -18.40
CA LYS A 479 -12.77 17.87 -18.83
C LYS A 479 -12.95 16.62 -17.94
N GLN A 480 -14.16 16.38 -17.44
CA GLN A 480 -14.45 15.32 -16.49
C GLN A 480 -14.58 13.97 -17.20
N ALA A 481 -13.80 12.97 -16.80
CA ALA A 481 -13.78 11.67 -17.43
C ALA A 481 -13.29 10.58 -16.48
N ILE A 482 -13.94 9.41 -16.48
CA ILE A 482 -13.48 8.22 -15.74
C ILE A 482 -13.60 6.99 -16.63
N THR A 483 -12.76 6.00 -16.38
CA THR A 483 -12.71 4.72 -17.11
C THR A 483 -11.96 3.70 -16.27
N TYR A 484 -11.68 2.54 -16.83
CA TYR A 484 -10.83 1.53 -16.22
C TYR A 484 -9.75 1.02 -17.18
N ILE A 485 -8.70 0.43 -16.62
CA ILE A 485 -7.66 -0.29 -17.38
C ILE A 485 -8.10 -1.74 -17.54
N ASN A 486 -8.14 -2.21 -18.78
CA ASN A 486 -8.44 -3.60 -19.07
C ASN A 486 -7.26 -4.49 -18.62
N LYS A 487 -7.51 -5.44 -17.74
CA LYS A 487 -6.49 -6.41 -17.30
C LYS A 487 -6.53 -7.59 -18.27
N GLU A 488 -5.47 -7.75 -19.07
CA GLU A 488 -5.27 -8.94 -19.90
C GLU A 488 -5.18 -10.24 -19.09
#